data_AF-A0AA36FVG4-F1
#
_entry.id   AF-A0AA36FVG4-F1
#
_cell.length_a   1.000
_cell.length_b   1.000
_cell.length_c   1.000
_cell.angle_alpha   90.00
_cell.angle_beta   90.00
_cell.angle_gamma   90.00
#
_symmetry.space_group_name_H-M   'P 1'
#
loop_
_entity.id
_entity.type
_entity.pdbx_description
1 polymer ?
#
loop_
_entity_poly.entity_id
_entity_poly.type
_entity_poly.pdbx_seq_one_letter_code
_entity_poly.pdbx_strand_id
1 'polypeptide(L)' 'TGANVNDFAWLDGSPFTFYPWANGEPNNAGGRESCIEIYTDELSGKNAPKSPYLHMWNDVDCDSHHRVAVCKKASLY' A
#
# COMPACT_ATOMS: atom_id res chain seq x y z
N THR A 1 -18.98 -3.74 4.28
CA THR A 1 -18.34 -4.79 3.46
C THR A 1 -16.90 -4.37 3.29
N GLY A 2 -15.95 -5.07 3.91
CA GLY A 2 -14.52 -4.73 3.81
C GLY A 2 -13.98 -5.02 2.41
N ALA A 3 -12.85 -4.41 2.05
CA ALA A 3 -12.13 -4.76 0.83
C ALA A 3 -11.60 -6.20 0.91
N ASN A 4 -11.62 -6.95 -0.20
CA ASN A 4 -10.95 -8.24 -0.27
C ASN A 4 -9.61 -8.08 -0.99
N VAL A 5 -8.62 -8.88 -0.58
CA VAL A 5 -7.32 -8.96 -1.26
C VAL A 5 -7.44 -9.27 -2.76
N ASN A 6 -8.52 -9.93 -3.18
CA ASN A 6 -8.78 -10.29 -4.57
C ASN A 6 -9.39 -9.15 -5.42
N ASP A 7 -9.73 -8.01 -4.81
CA ASP A 7 -10.32 -6.87 -5.50
C ASP A 7 -9.25 -5.93 -6.11
N PHE A 8 -7.98 -6.18 -5.83
CA PHE A 8 -6.85 -5.36 -6.26
C PHE A 8 -6.15 -5.89 -7.52
N ALA A 9 -5.65 -4.96 -8.35
CA ALA A 9 -4.86 -5.25 -9.54
C ALA A 9 -3.73 -4.24 -9.70
N TRP A 10 -2.62 -4.68 -10.30
CA TRP A 10 -1.51 -3.78 -10.62
C TRP A 10 -1.81 -2.94 -11.86
N LEU A 11 -1.41 -1.66 -11.82
CA LEU A 11 -1.55 -0.72 -12.94
C LEU A 11 -0.78 -1.15 -14.20
N ASP A 12 0.26 -1.98 -14.05
CA ASP A 12 1.06 -2.51 -15.16
C ASP A 12 0.51 -3.83 -15.75
N GLY A 13 -0.62 -4.33 -15.21
CA GLY A 13 -1.26 -5.56 -15.66
C GLY A 13 -0.55 -6.86 -15.24
N SER A 14 0.50 -6.79 -14.42
CA SER A 14 1.14 -7.98 -13.90
C SER A 14 0.25 -8.76 -12.92
N PRO A 15 0.42 -10.08 -12.78
CA PRO A 15 -0.37 -10.89 -11.85
C PRO A 15 -0.27 -10.40 -10.40
N PHE A 16 -1.41 -10.33 -9.70
CA PHE A 16 -1.46 -9.96 -8.29
C PHE A 16 -1.21 -11.17 -7.38
N THR A 17 0.06 -11.56 -7.23
CA THR A 17 0.46 -12.81 -6.53
C THR A 17 1.20 -12.58 -5.20
N PHE A 18 1.44 -11.33 -4.82
CA PHE A 18 2.11 -10.95 -3.58
C PHE A 18 1.33 -9.80 -2.94
N TYR A 19 0.98 -9.95 -1.67
CA TYR A 19 0.05 -9.05 -0.97
C TYR A 19 0.38 -8.94 0.53
N PRO A 20 1.49 -8.26 0.90
CA PRO A 20 1.96 -8.12 2.29
C PRO A 20 1.15 -7.07 3.07
N TRP A 21 -0.16 -7.23 3.16
CA TRP A 21 -1.03 -6.36 3.95
C TRP A 21 -0.65 -6.33 5.41
N ALA A 22 -0.68 -5.13 6.01
CA ALA A 22 -0.58 -4.99 7.45
C ALA A 22 -1.73 -5.72 8.14
N ASN A 23 -1.54 -6.08 9.42
CA ASN A 23 -2.59 -6.75 10.16
C ASN A 23 -3.83 -5.84 10.28
N GLY A 24 -4.96 -6.30 9.75
CA GLY A 24 -6.21 -5.53 9.68
C GLY A 24 -6.52 -4.99 8.29
N GLU A 25 -5.56 -5.00 7.36
CA GLU A 25 -5.71 -4.49 6.00
C GLU A 25 -5.92 -5.61 4.97
N PRO A 26 -6.56 -5.31 3.82
CA PRO A 26 -7.22 -4.04 3.51
C PRO A 26 -8.57 -3.92 4.23
N ASN A 27 -8.89 -2.73 4.74
CA ASN A 27 -10.06 -2.52 5.58
C ASN A 27 -11.18 -1.68 4.91
N ASN A 28 -10.88 -1.00 3.80
CA ASN A 28 -11.76 -0.07 3.09
C ASN A 28 -12.39 0.99 4.02
N ALA A 29 -11.56 1.75 4.72
CA ALA A 29 -12.00 2.71 5.73
C ALA A 29 -12.94 3.74 5.09
N GLY A 30 -14.12 3.90 5.66
CA GLY A 30 -15.13 4.83 5.12
C GLY A 30 -15.66 4.46 3.72
N GLY A 31 -15.34 3.27 3.20
CA GLY A 31 -15.82 2.79 1.90
C GLY A 31 -15.22 3.51 0.69
N ARG A 32 -14.05 4.12 0.84
CA ARG A 32 -13.40 4.97 -0.18
C ARG A 32 -11.95 4.61 -0.48
N GLU A 33 -11.44 3.49 0.04
CA GLU A 33 -10.03 3.11 -0.11
C GLU A 33 -9.89 2.06 -1.21
N SER A 34 -9.09 2.39 -2.23
CA SER A 34 -8.94 1.56 -3.44
C SER A 34 -7.55 1.67 -4.07
N CYS A 35 -6.63 2.38 -3.40
CA CYS A 35 -5.22 2.48 -3.75
C CYS A 35 -4.37 1.85 -2.64
N ILE A 36 -3.11 1.54 -2.95
CA ILE A 36 -2.18 0.90 -1.99
C ILE A 36 -1.06 1.87 -1.65
N GLU A 37 -0.78 2.01 -0.36
CA GLU A 37 0.47 2.61 0.14
C GLU A 37 1.32 1.59 0.90
N ILE A 38 2.59 1.92 1.08
CA ILE A 38 3.53 1.14 1.89
C ILE A 38 3.81 1.95 3.15
N TYR A 39 3.67 1.35 4.33
CA TYR A 39 4.11 1.99 5.56
C TYR A 39 5.64 2.19 5.55
N THR A 40 6.08 3.45 5.61
CA THR A 40 7.49 3.83 5.67
C THR A 40 7.87 4.44 7.03
N ASP A 41 9.17 4.61 7.27
CA ASP A 41 9.72 5.19 8.50
C ASP A 41 9.71 6.74 8.51
N GLU A 42 9.37 7.38 7.39
CA GLU A 42 9.44 8.84 7.22
C GLU A 42 8.70 9.61 8.32
N LEU A 43 7.58 9.09 8.82
CA LEU A 43 6.77 9.77 9.82
C LEU A 43 7.27 9.59 11.26
N SER A 44 8.15 8.62 11.51
CA SER A 44 8.59 8.26 12.87
C SER A 44 9.84 9.02 13.32
N GLY A 45 10.63 9.59 12.40
CA GLY A 45 11.89 10.25 12.76
C GLY A 45 12.99 9.24 13.08
N LYS A 46 14.26 9.62 12.81
CA LYS A 46 15.40 8.69 12.73
C LYS A 46 15.64 7.79 13.96
N ASN A 47 15.11 8.17 15.13
CA ASN A 47 15.34 7.48 16.40
C ASN A 47 14.05 6.94 17.05
N ALA A 48 12.90 7.00 16.38
CA ALA A 48 11.68 6.44 16.97
C ALA A 48 11.61 4.92 16.83
N PRO A 49 10.86 4.25 17.72
CA PRO A 49 10.48 2.86 17.55
C PRO A 49 9.79 2.66 16.20
N LYS A 50 10.25 1.66 15.44
CA LYS A 50 9.64 1.31 14.16
C LYS A 50 8.29 0.66 14.40
N SER A 51 7.31 1.02 13.57
CA SER A 51 6.01 0.34 13.55
C SER A 51 6.20 -1.15 13.25
N PRO A 52 5.45 -2.07 13.90
CA PRO A 52 5.44 -3.48 13.50
C PRO A 52 4.94 -3.70 12.07
N TYR A 53 4.28 -2.70 11.47
CA TYR A 53 3.76 -2.75 10.10
C TYR A 53 4.69 -2.12 9.07
N LEU A 54 5.94 -1.79 9.46
CA LEU A 54 6.92 -1.22 8.54
C LEU A 54 7.08 -2.11 7.28
N HIS A 55 7.03 -1.48 6.11
CA HIS A 55 7.06 -2.12 4.78
C HIS A 55 5.85 -2.99 4.41
N MET A 56 4.82 -3.04 5.26
CA MET A 56 3.55 -3.68 4.95
C MET A 56 2.60 -2.70 4.24
N TRP A 57 1.56 -3.23 3.62
CA TRP A 57 0.61 -2.44 2.83
C TRP A 57 -0.60 -1.98 3.63
N ASN A 58 -1.13 -0.84 3.22
CA ASN A 58 -2.39 -0.26 3.66
C ASN A 58 -3.21 0.11 2.43
N ASP A 59 -4.53 -0.14 2.45
CA ASP A 59 -5.40 0.45 1.44
C ASP A 59 -5.72 1.88 1.84
N VAL A 60 -5.77 2.75 0.85
CA VAL A 60 -5.93 4.18 1.04
C VAL A 60 -6.84 4.75 -0.02
N ASP A 61 -7.44 5.87 0.33
CA ASP A 61 -8.12 6.73 -0.61
C ASP A 61 -7.14 7.22 -1.69
N CYS A 62 -7.47 6.94 -2.94
CA CYS A 62 -6.67 7.33 -4.10
C CYS A 62 -6.52 8.85 -4.23
N ASP A 63 -7.51 9.61 -3.77
CA ASP A 63 -7.52 11.08 -3.82
C ASP A 63 -6.81 11.72 -2.62
N SER A 64 -6.36 10.92 -1.65
CA SER A 64 -5.58 11.44 -0.54
C SER A 64 -4.23 11.97 -1.03
N HIS A 65 -3.69 12.96 -0.32
CA HIS A 65 -2.45 13.65 -0.70
C HIS A 65 -1.23 12.74 -0.43
N HIS A 66 -1.01 11.77 -1.31
CA HIS A 66 0.15 10.88 -1.32
C HIS A 66 1.42 11.70 -1.55
N ARG A 67 2.38 11.62 -0.62
CA ARG A 67 3.58 12.48 -0.65
C ARG A 67 4.65 11.98 -1.62
N VAL A 68 4.72 10.66 -1.83
CA VAL A 68 5.77 9.99 -2.62
C VAL A 68 5.17 8.75 -3.30
N ALA A 69 5.67 8.39 -4.48
CA ALA A 69 5.33 7.15 -5.18
C ALA A 69 6.59 6.45 -5.70
N VAL A 70 6.50 5.12 -5.87
CA VAL A 70 7.55 4.32 -6.49
C VAL A 70 7.15 3.96 -7.91
N CYS A 71 7.96 4.35 -8.89
CA CYS A 71 7.75 4.02 -10.29
C CYS A 71 8.54 2.76 -10.68
N LYS A 72 7.94 1.91 -11.52
CA LYS A 72 8.60 0.76 -12.15
C LYS A 72 8.66 0.98 -13.66
N LYS A 73 9.78 0.61 -14.28
CA LYS A 73 9.95 0.54 -15.73
C LYS A 73 10.52 -0.83 -16.10
N ALA A 74 10.10 -1.36 -17.25
CA ALA A 74 10.69 -2.59 -17.79
C ALA A 74 12.21 -2.43 -17.98
N SER A 75 12.96 -3.48 -17.65
CA SER A 75 14.37 -3.57 -18.07
C SER A 75 14.43 -3.62 -19.59
N LEU A 76 15.40 -2.92 -20.17
CA LEU A 76 15.67 -2.97 -21.62
C LEU A 76 16.66 -4.08 -21.99
N TYR A 77 17.12 -4.86 -21.00
CA TYR A 77 18.09 -5.94 -21.13
C TYR A 77 17.67 -7.15 -20.29
#